data_AF-A0A3D0I994-F1
#
_entry.id   AF-A0A3D0I994-F1
#
_cell.length_a   1.000
_cell.length_b   1.000
_cell.length_c   1.000
_cell.angle_alpha   90.00
_cell.angle_beta   90.00
_cell.angle_gamma   90.00
#
_symmetry.space_group_name_H-M   'P 1'
#
loop_
_entity.id
_entity.type
_entity.pdbx_description
1 polymer ?
#
loop_
_entity_poly.entity_id
_entity_poly.type
_entity_poly.pdbx_seq_one_letter_code
_entity_poly.pdbx_strand_id
1 'polypeptide(L)'
;MRRFNYYDYSLETWPEPMKLMLNPDVTVRCQGVMEKCTYCTQRIEVARQPAKNEKRLIRDGEVTPACAQACPTKAITFGNLKDADSAVAKKGSDPKRGYHALHVLNTRPATTYLAKVVRGPVEV
;
A
#
# COMPACT_ATOMS: atom_id res chain seq x y z
N MET A 1 2.49 8.66 6.19
CA MET A 1 1.49 9.50 6.88
C MET A 1 0.90 8.72 8.04
N ARG A 2 0.73 9.36 9.20
CA ARG A 2 0.01 8.79 10.34
C ARG A 2 -1.24 9.64 10.59
N ARG A 3 -2.37 9.01 10.90
CA ARG A 3 -3.63 9.67 11.27
C ARG A 3 -3.95 9.26 12.70
N PHE A 4 -4.46 10.18 13.49
CA PHE A 4 -4.80 9.93 14.89
C PHE A 4 -6.31 9.95 15.04
N ASN A 5 -6.83 9.00 15.81
CA ASN A 5 -8.24 8.92 16.11
C ASN A 5 -8.60 9.81 17.30
N TYR A 6 -9.03 11.05 17.05
CA TYR A 6 -9.32 12.04 18.11
C TYR A 6 -10.63 11.78 18.86
N TYR A 7 -11.64 11.29 18.16
CA TYR A 7 -12.97 11.01 18.69
C TYR A 7 -13.28 9.53 18.56
N ASP A 8 -14.37 9.07 19.14
CA ASP A 8 -14.82 7.72 18.85
C ASP A 8 -15.57 7.66 17.52
N TYR A 9 -14.85 7.34 16.45
CA TYR A 9 -15.45 7.00 15.15
C TYR A 9 -15.93 5.53 15.09
N SER A 10 -15.88 4.79 16.20
CA SER A 10 -16.15 3.35 16.23
C SER A 10 -17.64 2.99 16.16
N LEU A 11 -17.85 1.68 16.03
CA LEU A 11 -19.07 0.96 15.68
C LEU A 11 -20.30 1.26 16.55
N GLU A 12 -20.15 1.73 17.78
CA GLU A 12 -21.31 2.00 18.66
C GLU A 12 -22.21 3.10 18.11
N THR A 13 -21.65 4.01 17.31
CA THR A 13 -22.39 5.12 16.71
C THR A 13 -23.06 4.75 15.37
N TRP A 14 -22.72 3.61 14.75
CA TRP A 14 -23.19 3.28 13.41
C TRP A 14 -24.54 2.54 13.43
N PRO A 15 -25.52 2.94 12.61
CA PRO A 15 -26.78 2.23 12.51
C PRO A 15 -26.59 0.85 11.86
N GLU A 16 -27.38 -0.13 12.33
CA GLU A 16 -27.48 -1.43 11.66
C GLU A 16 -28.12 -1.22 10.27
N PRO A 17 -27.61 -1.82 9.17
CA PRO A 17 -26.66 -2.94 9.07
C PRO A 17 -25.23 -2.56 8.67
N MET A 18 -24.82 -1.31 8.88
CA MET A 18 -23.56 -0.78 8.32
C MET A 18 -22.31 -1.52 8.82
N LYS A 19 -22.42 -2.22 9.95
CA LYS A 19 -21.36 -3.06 10.54
C LYS A 19 -20.93 -4.21 9.61
N LEU A 20 -21.84 -4.70 8.76
CA LEU A 20 -21.58 -5.79 7.80
C LEU A 20 -20.65 -5.38 6.65
N MET A 21 -20.46 -4.08 6.40
CA MET A 21 -19.54 -3.59 5.37
C MET A 21 -18.06 -3.75 5.77
N LEU A 22 -17.78 -3.95 7.06
CA LEU A 22 -16.43 -3.97 7.58
C LEU A 22 -15.71 -5.27 7.23
N ASN A 23 -14.41 -5.14 6.99
CA ASN A 23 -13.56 -6.29 6.74
C ASN A 23 -13.20 -6.97 8.08
N PRO A 24 -13.52 -8.27 8.28
CA PRO A 24 -13.19 -8.99 9.51
C PRO A 24 -11.68 -9.14 9.75
N ASP A 25 -10.85 -9.06 8.71
CA ASP A 25 -9.39 -9.23 8.81
C ASP A 25 -8.65 -7.96 9.26
N VAL A 26 -9.38 -6.85 9.46
CA VAL A 26 -8.80 -5.55 9.83
C VAL A 26 -9.41 -5.06 11.12
N THR A 27 -8.56 -4.61 12.04
CA THR A 27 -9.03 -4.05 13.31
C THR A 27 -9.73 -2.71 13.12
N VAL A 28 -10.95 -2.61 13.64
CA VAL A 28 -11.65 -1.34 13.86
C VAL A 28 -11.02 -0.69 15.08
N ARG A 29 -10.57 0.55 14.94
CA ARG A 29 -9.79 1.25 15.97
C ARG A 29 -10.69 2.17 16.79
N CYS A 30 -10.49 2.18 18.11
CA CYS A 30 -11.15 3.09 19.04
C CYS A 30 -10.44 4.45 19.11
N GLN A 31 -11.05 5.39 19.84
CA GLN A 31 -10.48 6.69 20.15
C GLN A 31 -9.10 6.56 20.80
N GLY A 32 -8.18 7.48 20.49
CA GLY A 32 -6.85 7.54 21.10
C GLY A 32 -5.78 6.71 20.39
N VAL A 33 -6.12 6.01 19.31
CA VAL A 33 -5.19 5.14 18.57
C VAL A 33 -4.72 5.81 17.28
N MET A 34 -3.43 5.65 16.98
CA MET A 34 -2.84 6.11 15.72
C MET A 34 -2.93 5.03 14.64
N GLU A 35 -3.29 5.43 13.43
CA GLU A 35 -3.37 4.59 12.25
C GLU A 35 -2.44 5.09 11.13
N LYS A 36 -2.12 4.20 10.19
CA LYS A 36 -1.32 4.52 9.00
C LYS A 36 -1.64 3.54 7.87
N CYS A 37 -1.16 3.84 6.68
CA CYS A 37 -1.05 2.83 5.62
C CYS A 37 -0.11 1.71 6.09
N THR A 38 -0.64 0.49 6.15
CA THR A 38 0.11 -0.73 6.49
C THR A 38 0.48 -1.55 5.25
N TYR A 39 0.29 -1.01 4.04
CA TYR A 39 0.40 -1.76 2.78
C TYR A 39 -0.50 -3.00 2.73
N CYS A 40 -1.69 -2.91 3.33
CA CYS A 40 -2.66 -4.00 3.39
C CYS A 40 -2.05 -5.29 3.98
N THR A 41 -1.43 -5.19 5.17
CA THR A 41 -0.87 -6.32 5.91
C THR A 41 -1.79 -7.54 5.96
N GLN A 42 -3.10 -7.33 6.12
CA GLN A 42 -4.08 -8.42 6.11
C GLN A 42 -4.03 -9.26 4.83
N ARG A 43 -3.86 -8.62 3.66
CA ARG A 43 -3.75 -9.33 2.37
C ARG A 43 -2.40 -10.01 2.21
N ILE A 44 -1.34 -9.41 2.77
CA ILE A 44 0.00 -10.00 2.78
C ILE A 44 -0.01 -11.29 3.61
N GLU A 45 -0.61 -11.28 4.80
CA GLU A 45 -0.68 -12.49 5.64
C GLU A 45 -1.52 -13.59 5.01
N VAL A 46 -2.66 -13.25 4.40
CA VAL A 46 -3.52 -14.21 3.69
C VAL A 46 -2.77 -14.93 2.56
N ALA A 47 -1.89 -14.25 1.83
CA ALA A 47 -1.05 -14.89 0.82
C ALA A 47 0.17 -15.61 1.41
N ARG A 48 0.72 -15.09 2.52
CA ARG A 48 1.91 -15.67 3.15
C ARG A 48 1.64 -17.02 3.78
N GLN A 49 0.49 -17.21 4.42
CA GLN A 49 0.11 -18.45 5.08
C GLN A 49 0.14 -19.69 4.14
N PRO A 50 -0.57 -19.70 3.01
CA PRO A 50 -0.54 -20.82 2.07
C PRO A 50 0.83 -20.98 1.42
N ALA A 51 1.50 -19.88 1.03
CA ALA A 51 2.86 -19.94 0.48
C ALA A 51 3.85 -20.62 1.44
N LYS A 52 3.71 -20.34 2.75
CA LYS A 52 4.51 -21.00 3.80
C LYS A 52 4.19 -22.49 3.93
N ASN A 53 2.91 -22.86 3.88
CA ASN A 53 2.48 -24.27 3.92
C ASN A 53 3.01 -25.06 2.72
N GLU A 54 2.99 -24.44 1.54
CA GLU A 54 3.50 -25.00 0.29
C GLU A 54 5.03 -24.89 0.15
N LYS A 55 5.73 -24.34 1.15
CA LYS A 55 7.19 -24.12 1.17
C LYS A 55 7.70 -23.34 -0.05
N ARG A 56 6.92 -22.39 -0.55
CA ARG A 56 7.30 -21.51 -1.66
C ARG A 56 7.35 -20.05 -1.24
N LEU A 57 7.97 -19.23 -2.08
CA LEU A 57 7.90 -17.79 -1.97
C LEU A 57 6.55 -17.27 -2.52
N ILE A 58 6.16 -16.08 -2.05
CA ILE A 58 5.03 -15.33 -2.60
C ILE A 58 5.41 -14.87 -4.01
N ARG A 59 4.57 -15.16 -4.99
CA ARG A 59 4.81 -14.82 -6.40
C ARG A 59 4.45 -13.35 -6.65
N ASP A 60 5.05 -12.76 -7.68
CA ASP A 60 4.66 -11.41 -8.10
C ASP A 60 3.19 -11.38 -8.54
N GLY A 61 2.46 -10.35 -8.10
CA GLY A 61 1.02 -10.22 -8.33
C GLY A 61 0.10 -11.07 -7.43
N GLU A 62 0.62 -12.02 -6.65
CA GLU A 62 -0.18 -12.82 -5.71
C GLU A 62 -0.79 -11.95 -4.59
N VAL A 63 -0.09 -10.88 -4.21
CA VAL A 63 -0.61 -9.87 -3.29
C VAL A 63 -0.85 -8.57 -4.03
N THR A 64 -2.12 -8.18 -4.15
CA THR A 64 -2.51 -6.86 -4.65
C THR A 64 -3.18 -6.06 -3.54
N PRO A 65 -2.60 -4.93 -3.09
CA PRO A 65 -3.21 -4.09 -2.06
C PRO A 65 -4.46 -3.39 -2.62
N ALA A 66 -5.36 -2.98 -1.73
CA ALA A 66 -6.65 -2.39 -2.11
C ALA A 66 -6.48 -1.17 -3.03
N CYS A 67 -5.51 -0.29 -2.75
CA CYS A 67 -5.25 0.89 -3.56
C CYS A 67 -4.74 0.56 -4.98
N ALA A 68 -3.93 -0.50 -5.15
CA ALA A 68 -3.46 -0.93 -6.46
C ALA A 68 -4.59 -1.61 -7.25
N GLN A 69 -5.41 -2.43 -6.58
CA GLN A 69 -6.56 -3.09 -7.21
C GLN A 69 -7.62 -2.09 -7.69
N ALA A 70 -7.89 -1.05 -6.90
CA ALA A 70 -8.91 -0.06 -7.21
C ALA A 70 -8.49 0.95 -8.30
N CYS A 71 -7.18 1.09 -8.57
CA CYS A 71 -6.66 2.10 -9.48
C CYS A 71 -6.84 1.67 -10.95
N PRO A 72 -7.73 2.31 -11.74
CA PRO A 72 -7.98 1.89 -13.13
C PRO A 72 -6.77 2.13 -14.04
N THR A 73 -5.98 3.16 -13.75
CA THR A 73 -4.78 3.52 -14.53
C THR A 73 -3.55 2.70 -14.14
N LYS A 74 -3.66 1.81 -13.15
CA LYS A 74 -2.57 0.96 -12.64
C LYS A 74 -1.32 1.77 -12.23
N ALA A 75 -1.55 2.95 -11.64
CA ALA A 75 -0.48 3.86 -11.21
C ALA A 75 0.37 3.26 -10.07
N ILE A 76 -0.24 2.45 -9.20
CA ILE A 76 0.42 1.83 -8.06
C ILE A 76 0.80 0.40 -8.43
N THR A 77 2.09 0.08 -8.32
CA THR A 77 2.59 -1.30 -8.46
C THR A 77 3.11 -1.76 -7.10
N PHE A 78 2.69 -2.95 -6.66
CA PHE A 78 3.06 -3.52 -5.37
C PHE A 78 3.64 -4.92 -5.57
N GLY A 79 4.64 -5.29 -4.77
CA GLY A 79 5.43 -6.49 -4.99
C GLY A 79 6.66 -6.54 -4.08
N ASN A 80 7.47 -7.58 -4.26
CA ASN A 80 8.64 -7.84 -3.42
C ASN A 80 9.90 -7.14 -3.95
N LEU A 81 10.41 -6.14 -3.21
CA LEU A 81 11.63 -5.42 -3.59
C LEU A 81 12.91 -6.27 -3.59
N LYS A 82 12.92 -7.42 -2.88
CA LYS A 82 14.08 -8.33 -2.88
C LYS A 82 14.12 -9.22 -4.12
N ASP A 83 13.01 -9.37 -4.82
CA ASP A 83 12.93 -10.11 -6.06
C ASP A 83 13.21 -9.16 -7.23
N ALA A 84 14.38 -9.34 -7.86
CA ALA A 84 14.83 -8.53 -8.99
C ALA A 84 13.91 -8.66 -10.22
N ASP A 85 13.19 -9.77 -10.33
CA ASP A 85 12.28 -9.99 -11.45
C ASP A 85 10.91 -9.36 -11.27
N SER A 86 10.57 -8.93 -10.05
CA SER A 86 9.30 -8.29 -9.74
C SER A 86 9.09 -6.99 -10.51
N ALA A 87 7.83 -6.71 -10.87
CA ALA A 87 7.47 -5.48 -11.55
C ALA A 87 7.83 -4.23 -10.73
N VAL A 88 7.80 -4.33 -9.39
CA VAL A 88 8.17 -3.23 -8.49
C VAL A 88 9.67 -2.97 -8.48
N ALA A 89 10.51 -4.01 -8.41
CA ALA A 89 11.96 -3.82 -8.45
C ALA A 89 12.41 -3.16 -9.76
N LYS A 90 11.83 -3.60 -10.89
CA LYS A 90 12.09 -3.03 -12.22
C LYS A 90 11.65 -1.57 -12.33
N LYS A 91 10.42 -1.23 -11.90
CA LYS A 91 9.92 0.16 -11.94
C LYS A 91 10.61 1.07 -10.92
N GLY A 92 10.87 0.57 -9.72
CA GLY A 92 11.49 1.32 -8.63
C GLY A 92 12.96 1.66 -8.90
N SER A 93 13.62 0.87 -9.75
CA SER A 93 15.02 1.10 -10.17
C SER A 93 15.14 1.95 -11.43
N ASP A 94 14.06 2.56 -11.94
CA ASP A 94 14.10 3.46 -13.09
C ASP A 94 15.01 4.67 -12.77
N PRO A 95 16.19 4.78 -13.41
CA PRO A 95 17.16 5.82 -13.08
C PRO A 95 16.73 7.21 -13.55
N LYS A 96 15.76 7.31 -14.48
CA LYS A 96 15.34 8.59 -15.08
C LYS A 96 14.18 9.21 -14.34
N ARG A 97 13.28 8.39 -13.77
CA ARG A 97 12.02 8.86 -13.19
C ARG A 97 11.83 8.48 -11.73
N GLY A 98 12.57 7.50 -11.21
CA GLY A 98 12.45 7.03 -9.83
C GLY A 98 13.03 8.03 -8.85
N TYR A 99 12.24 8.43 -7.85
CA TYR A 99 12.73 9.24 -6.74
C TYR A 99 12.04 8.88 -5.42
N HIS A 100 12.75 9.10 -4.31
CA HIS A 100 12.18 9.01 -2.98
C HIS A 100 11.70 10.39 -2.52
N ALA A 101 10.49 10.43 -1.95
CA ALA A 101 9.97 11.64 -1.35
C ALA A 101 10.87 12.08 -0.20
N LEU A 102 11.24 13.37 -0.17
CA LEU A 102 12.11 13.96 0.85
C LEU A 102 13.45 13.21 1.03
N HIS A 103 14.08 12.82 -0.07
CA HIS A 103 15.35 12.05 -0.05
C HIS A 103 16.48 12.74 0.74
N VAL A 104 16.48 14.08 0.81
CA VAL A 104 17.44 14.88 1.59
C VAL A 104 17.48 14.49 3.08
N LEU A 105 16.35 14.03 3.62
CA LEU A 105 16.25 13.59 5.03
C LEU A 105 16.76 12.17 5.27
N ASN A 106 17.20 11.44 4.23
CA ASN A 106 17.71 10.07 4.31
C ASN A 106 16.80 9.08 5.06
N THR A 107 15.48 9.24 4.94
CA THR A 107 14.50 8.35 5.60
C THR A 107 14.36 6.98 4.94
N ARG A 108 14.96 6.79 3.76
CA ARG A 108 14.98 5.55 2.96
C ARG A 108 13.59 4.89 2.89
N PRO A 109 12.56 5.59 2.39
CA PRO A 109 11.20 5.06 2.36
C PRO A 109 11.11 3.86 1.41
N ALA A 110 10.26 2.88 1.77
CA ALA A 110 10.03 1.71 0.94
C ALA A 110 9.26 2.00 -0.36
N THR A 111 8.65 3.19 -0.49
CA THR A 111 7.93 3.61 -1.69
C THR A 111 8.80 4.53 -2.54
N THR A 112 8.90 4.19 -3.82
CA THR A 112 9.51 5.03 -4.86
C THR A 112 8.40 5.63 -5.71
N TYR A 113 8.50 6.93 -5.98
CA TYR A 113 7.59 7.64 -6.88
C TYR A 113 8.21 7.76 -8.27
N LEU A 114 7.37 7.83 -9.30
CA LEU A 114 7.79 8.09 -10.67
C LEU A 114 7.40 9.52 -11.05
N ALA A 115 8.37 10.30 -11.53
CA ALA A 115 8.12 11.67 -11.98
C ALA A 115 7.08 11.72 -13.10
N LYS A 116 6.18 12.70 -13.05
CA LYS A 116 5.21 12.97 -14.12
C LYS A 116 5.97 13.53 -15.34
N VAL A 117 5.78 12.90 -16.49
CA VAL A 117 6.32 13.39 -17.77
C VAL A 117 5.16 13.99 -18.55
N VAL A 118 5.21 15.30 -18.80
CA VAL A 118 4.22 16.01 -19.64
C VAL A 118 4.82 16.17 -21.03
N ARG A 119 4.10 15.72 -22.07
CA ARG A 119 4.49 15.92 -23.47
C ARG A 119 3.69 17.11 -24.01
N GLY A 120 4.19 18.32 -23.80
CA GLY A 120 3.57 19.59 -24.22
C GLY A 120 4.48 20.78 -23.86
N PRO A 121 4.15 22.02 -24.30
CA PRO A 121 4.91 23.19 -23.87
C PRO A 121 4.83 23.33 -22.35
N VAL A 122 5.99 23.41 -21.71
CA VAL A 122 6.10 23.62 -20.26
C VAL A 122 5.84 25.10 -20.03
N GLU A 123 4.65 25.47 -19.59
CA GLU A 123 4.46 26.79 -18.99
C GLU A 123 5.13 26.74 -17.61
N VAL A 124 6.21 27.54 -17.51
CA VAL A 124 7.00 27.76 -16.29
C VAL A 124 6.31 28.80 -15.44
#